data_AF-A0AB35U6J9-F1
#
_entry.id   AF-A0AB35U6J9-F1
#
_cell.length_a   1.000
_cell.length_b   1.000
_cell.length_c   1.000
_cell.angle_alpha   90.00
_cell.angle_beta   90.00
_cell.angle_gamma   90.00
#
_symmetry.space_group_name_H-M   'P 1'
#
loop_
_entity.id
_entity.type
_entity.pdbx_description
1 polymer ?
#
loop_
_entity_poly.entity_id
_entity_poly.type
_entity_poly.pdbx_seq_one_letter_code
_entity_poly.pdbx_strand_id
1 'polypeptide(L)' 'MILRFPEEIKRLEDIYKPYMNGAHLRDDAPQEAKDAFKKEGDWIHEQYRKAGME' A
#
# COMPACT_ATOMS: atom_id res chain seq x y z
N MET A 1 2.00 11.10 13.51
CA MET A 1 1.66 11.66 12.18
C MET A 1 0.44 10.91 11.67
N ILE A 2 -0.70 11.58 11.46
CA ILE A 2 -1.87 10.92 10.87
C ILE A 2 -1.69 10.99 9.35
N LEU A 3 -1.18 9.92 8.74
CA LEU A 3 -1.19 9.78 7.29
C LEU A 3 -2.65 9.68 6.84
N ARG A 4 -3.21 10.78 6.33
CA ARG A 4 -4.52 10.73 5.67
C ARG A 4 -4.33 10.02 4.34
N PHE A 5 -4.60 8.74 4.31
CA PHE A 5 -4.65 7.97 3.08
C PHE A 5 -5.77 8.54 2.20
N PRO A 6 -5.44 9.05 1.00
CA PRO A 6 -6.47 9.46 0.05
C PRO A 6 -7.30 8.24 -0.36
N GLU A 7 -8.55 8.48 -0.78
CA GLU A 7 -9.48 7.40 -1.13
C GLU A 7 -8.92 6.46 -2.20
N GLU A 8 -8.09 6.97 -3.11
CA GLU A 8 -7.40 6.17 -4.12
C GLU A 8 -6.48 5.12 -3.48
N ILE A 9 -5.70 5.49 -2.46
CA ILE A 9 -4.81 4.55 -1.76
C ILE A 9 -5.63 3.57 -0.92
N LYS A 10 -6.71 4.02 -0.28
CA LYS A 10 -7.64 3.09 0.41
C LYS A 10 -8.25 2.05 -0.51
N ARG A 11 -8.50 2.39 -1.78
CA ARG A 11 -8.96 1.40 -2.78
C ARG A 11 -7.86 0.39 -3.13
N LEU A 12 -6.59 0.81 -3.14
CA LEU A 12 -5.47 -0.13 -3.31
C LEU A 12 -5.43 -1.14 -2.16
N GLU A 13 -5.61 -0.69 -0.91
CA GLU A 13 -5.74 -1.57 0.25
C GLU A 13 -6.81 -2.64 0.01
N ASP A 14 -8.01 -2.24 -0.43
CA ASP A 14 -9.12 -3.18 -0.67
C ASP A 14 -8.80 -4.25 -1.74
N ILE A 15 -8.01 -3.89 -2.76
CA ILE A 15 -7.59 -4.81 -3.83
C ILE A 15 -6.64 -5.87 -3.30
N TYR A 16 -5.66 -5.49 -2.47
CA TYR A 16 -4.59 -6.42 -2.08
C TYR A 16 -4.82 -7.10 -0.73
N LYS A 17 -5.60 -6.49 0.17
CA LYS A 17 -5.94 -6.99 1.51
C LYS A 17 -6.51 -8.41 1.54
N PRO A 18 -7.44 -8.83 0.66
CA PRO A 18 -7.91 -10.22 0.65
C PRO A 18 -6.80 -11.23 0.28
N TYR A 19 -5.74 -10.76 -0.36
CA TYR A 19 -4.58 -11.56 -0.72
C TYR A 19 -3.41 -11.40 0.25
N MET A 20 -3.55 -10.64 1.34
CA MET A 20 -2.53 -10.60 2.39
C MET A 20 -2.60 -11.84 3.28
N ASN A 21 -1.44 -12.40 3.57
CA ASN A 21 -1.24 -13.39 4.61
C ASN A 21 -0.28 -12.81 5.66
N GLY A 22 -0.84 -12.28 6.75
CA GLY A 22 -0.07 -11.52 7.74
C GLY A 22 0.47 -10.22 7.13
N ALA A 23 1.79 -10.00 7.23
CA ALA A 23 2.44 -8.79 6.72
C ALA A 23 2.89 -8.91 5.24
N HIS A 24 2.60 -10.02 4.58
CA HIS A 24 3.09 -10.32 3.23
C HIS A 24 1.92 -10.58 2.28
N LEU A 25 2.07 -10.17 1.02
CA LEU A 25 1.17 -10.61 -0.04
C LEU A 25 1.37 -12.10 -0.30
N ARG A 26 0.29 -12.83 -0.56
CA ARG A 26 0.37 -14.20 -1.07
C ARG A 26 1.06 -14.21 -2.42
N ASP A 27 1.92 -15.21 -2.67
CA ASP A 27 2.59 -15.39 -3.96
C ASP A 27 1.62 -15.59 -5.12
N ASP A 28 0.48 -16.24 -4.83
CA ASP A 28 -0.62 -16.50 -5.78
C ASP A 28 -1.51 -15.28 -6.03
N ALA A 29 -1.26 -14.15 -5.36
CA ALA A 29 -2.04 -12.95 -5.55
C ALA A 29 -1.98 -12.47 -7.02
N PRO A 30 -3.11 -11.96 -7.56
CA PRO A 30 -3.14 -11.41 -8.90
C PRO A 30 -2.13 -10.26 -9.02
N GLN A 31 -1.61 -10.06 -10.24
CA GLN A 31 -0.65 -9.00 -10.50
C GLN A 31 -1.19 -7.62 -10.11
N GLU A 32 -2.52 -7.42 -10.19
CA GLU A 32 -3.20 -6.21 -9.75
C GLU A 32 -3.05 -5.95 -8.25
N ALA A 33 -3.19 -6.98 -7.41
CA ALA A 33 -2.95 -6.87 -5.97
C ALA A 33 -1.47 -6.59 -5.65
N LYS A 34 -0.55 -7.19 -6.40
CA LYS A 34 0.90 -6.93 -6.27
C LYS A 34 1.25 -5.48 -6.63
N ASP A 35 0.65 -4.97 -7.70
CA ASP A 35 0.83 -3.57 -8.12
C ASP A 35 0.23 -2.59 -7.11
N ALA A 36 -0.97 -2.89 -6.60
CA ALA A 36 -1.65 -2.09 -5.59
C ALA A 36 -0.83 -1.99 -4.29
N PHE A 37 -0.31 -3.12 -3.79
CA PHE A 37 0.55 -3.14 -2.59
C PHE A 37 1.83 -2.34 -2.79
N LYS A 38 2.47 -2.46 -3.96
CA LYS A 38 3.68 -1.71 -4.29
C LYS A 38 3.40 -0.21 -4.38
N LYS A 39 2.31 0.20 -5.03
CA LYS A 39 1.91 1.62 -5.16
C LYS A 39 1.64 2.27 -3.81
N GLU A 40 0.92 1.57 -2.94
CA GLU A 40 0.68 2.07 -1.59
C GLU A 40 1.99 2.23 -0.81
N GLY A 41 2.88 1.24 -0.86
CA GLY A 41 4.19 1.32 -0.21
C GLY A 41 5.03 2.50 -0.71
N ASP A 42 5.06 2.72 -2.02
CA ASP A 42 5.77 3.86 -2.64
C ASP A 42 5.18 5.21 -2.19
N TRP A 43 3.85 5.31 -2.16
CA TRP A 43 3.17 6.50 -1.65
C TRP A 43 3.48 6.77 -0.18
N ILE A 44 3.46 5.73 0.67
CA ILE A 44 3.83 5.85 2.09
C ILE A 44 5.27 6.36 2.20
N HIS A 45 6.22 5.75 1.48
CA HIS A 45 7.62 6.21 1.45
C HIS A 45 7.73 7.67 1.02
N GLU A 46 7.00 8.09 -0.01
CA GLU A 46 6.99 9.49 -0.45
C GLU A 46 6.41 10.42 0.62
N GLN A 47 5.35 10.02 1.31
CA GLN A 47 4.79 10.82 2.42
C GLN A 47 5.78 10.93 3.58
N TYR A 48 6.47 9.85 3.94
CA TYR A 48 7.54 9.88 4.95
C TYR A 48 8.70 10.79 4.53
N ARG A 49 9.04 10.82 3.23
CA ARG A 49 10.02 11.75 2.68
C ARG A 49 9.57 13.20 2.80
N LYS A 50 8.34 13.49 2.36
CA LYS A 50 7.70 14.82 2.44
C LYS A 50 7.54 15.31 3.88
N ALA A 51 7.38 14.39 4.81
CA ALA A 51 7.32 14.64 6.25
C ALA A 51 8.66 15.07 6.85
N GLY A 52 9.78 14.98 6.11
CA GLY A 52 11.10 15.30 6.63
C GLY A 52 11.60 14.32 7.70
N MET A 53 11.12 13.06 7.67
CA MET A 53 11.56 11.98 8.56
C MET A 53 12.50 11.01 7.82
N GLU A 54 13.37 11.53 6.97
CA GLU A 54 14.52 10.80 6.39
C GLU A 54 15.76 10.89 7.30
#